data_AF-A0A147JDD7-F1
#
_entry.id   AF-A0A147JDD7-F1
#
_cell.length_a   1.000
_cell.length_b   1.000
_cell.length_c   1.000
_cell.angle_alpha   90.00
_cell.angle_beta   90.00
_cell.angle_gamma   90.00
#
_symmetry.space_group_name_H-M   'P 1'
#
loop_
_entity.id
_entity.type
_entity.pdbx_description
1 polymer ?
#
loop_
_entity_poly.entity_id
_entity_poly.type
_entity_poly.pdbx_seq_one_letter_code
_entity_poly.pdbx_strand_id
1 'polypeptide(L)'
;MSLRPEMKRYTYRLLLTFCVYAVALVGANMWFRHAPPTGLLAYVVALLPALPIIGVFAVIARLLIEMRDEYVRMLLVRQSLVATGFMLSVVTAWGFLEDFGLAPHMPSYYATVLWFGGLGLGGCLNAFLEGRAAR
;
A
#
# COMPACT_ATOMS: atom_id res chain seq x y z
N MET A 1 4.75 20.47 -17.05
CA MET A 1 5.20 20.38 -15.65
C MET A 1 6.21 19.24 -15.54
N SER A 2 7.52 19.53 -15.45
CA SER A 2 8.53 18.48 -15.29
C SER A 2 8.38 17.87 -13.89
N LEU A 3 8.22 16.55 -13.80
CA LEU A 3 8.22 15.87 -12.52
C LEU A 3 9.55 16.14 -11.80
N ARG A 4 9.49 16.46 -10.50
CA ARG A 4 10.68 16.57 -9.65
C ARG A 4 11.53 15.29 -9.76
N PRO A 5 12.87 15.37 -9.73
CA PRO A 5 13.73 14.22 -10.00
C PRO A 5 13.50 13.06 -9.02
N GLU A 6 13.23 13.34 -7.74
CA GLU A 6 12.83 12.35 -6.73
C GLU A 6 11.49 11.66 -7.07
N MET A 7 10.51 12.41 -7.58
CA MET A 7 9.23 11.85 -8.00
C MET A 7 9.39 10.96 -9.23
N LYS A 8 10.25 11.32 -10.19
CA LYS A 8 10.56 10.46 -11.35
C LYS A 8 11.14 9.12 -10.91
N ARG A 9 12.13 9.13 -10.00
CA ARG A 9 12.73 7.89 -9.46
C ARG A 9 11.72 7.06 -8.69
N TYR A 10 10.87 7.70 -7.90
CA TYR A 10 9.75 7.04 -7.21
C TYR A 10 8.79 6.37 -8.19
N THR A 11 8.30 7.11 -9.19
CA THR A 11 7.36 6.57 -10.20
C THR A 11 7.98 5.40 -10.95
N TYR A 12 9.25 5.49 -11.36
CA TYR A 12 9.93 4.38 -12.03
C TYR A 12 10.01 3.14 -11.14
N ARG A 13 10.43 3.29 -9.88
CA ARG A 13 10.51 2.16 -8.93
C ARG A 13 9.14 1.57 -8.65
N LEU A 14 8.12 2.42 -8.48
CA LEU A 14 6.75 2.01 -8.25
C LEU A 14 6.21 1.20 -9.44
N LEU A 15 6.38 1.71 -10.66
CA LEU A 15 5.98 1.01 -11.89
C LEU A 15 6.68 -0.35 -12.02
N LEU A 16 8.00 -0.39 -11.79
CA LEU A 16 8.76 -1.64 -11.80
C LEU A 16 8.21 -2.62 -10.77
N THR A 17 7.96 -2.17 -9.54
CA THR A 17 7.38 -3.02 -8.48
C THR A 17 6.00 -3.54 -8.85
N PHE A 18 5.13 -2.73 -9.47
CA PHE A 18 3.82 -3.19 -9.95
C PHE A 18 3.91 -4.13 -11.15
N CYS A 19 4.87 -3.96 -12.05
CA CYS A 19 5.12 -4.91 -13.12
C CYS A 19 5.53 -6.27 -12.54
N VAL A 20 6.46 -6.29 -11.57
CA VAL A 20 6.87 -7.52 -10.88
C VAL A 20 5.68 -8.14 -10.13
N TYR A 21 4.86 -7.33 -9.46
CA TYR A 21 3.61 -7.79 -8.83
C TYR A 21 2.69 -8.50 -9.82
N ALA A 22 2.39 -7.87 -10.96
CA ALA A 22 1.48 -8.43 -11.96
C ALA A 22 2.00 -9.76 -12.50
N VAL A 23 3.30 -9.83 -12.84
CA VAL A 23 3.94 -11.07 -13.31
C VAL A 23 3.89 -12.16 -12.24
N ALA A 24 4.24 -11.84 -11.00
CA ALA A 24 4.23 -12.79 -9.89
C ALA A 24 2.80 -13.30 -9.59
N LEU A 25 1.81 -12.42 -9.59
CA LEU A 25 0.42 -12.76 -9.33
C LEU A 25 -0.17 -13.65 -10.42
N VAL A 26 0.00 -13.27 -11.69
CA VAL A 26 -0.48 -14.05 -12.84
C VAL A 26 0.24 -15.39 -12.88
N GLY A 27 1.57 -15.40 -12.73
CA GLY A 27 2.38 -16.62 -12.72
C GLY A 27 1.97 -17.59 -11.61
N ALA A 28 1.83 -17.10 -10.37
CA ALA A 28 1.38 -17.91 -9.24
C ALA A 28 -0.03 -18.47 -9.49
N ASN A 29 -1.00 -17.64 -9.88
CA ASN A 29 -2.37 -18.09 -10.15
C ASN A 29 -2.42 -19.12 -11.29
N MET A 30 -1.69 -18.90 -12.38
CA MET A 30 -1.65 -19.84 -13.50
C MET A 30 -1.07 -21.18 -13.06
N TRP A 31 -0.01 -21.18 -12.26
CA TRP A 31 0.59 -22.41 -11.74
C TRP A 31 -0.36 -23.16 -10.82
N PHE A 32 -0.95 -22.48 -9.83
CA PHE A 32 -1.94 -23.08 -8.93
C PHE A 32 -3.17 -23.63 -9.66
N ARG A 33 -3.57 -23.06 -10.80
CA ARG A 33 -4.72 -23.54 -11.58
C ARG A 33 -4.41 -24.75 -12.46
N HIS A 34 -3.22 -24.84 -13.05
CA HIS A 34 -2.90 -25.88 -14.03
C HIS A 34 -2.07 -27.04 -13.47
N ALA A 35 -1.20 -26.78 -12.49
CA ALA A 35 -0.34 -27.80 -11.90
C ALA A 35 0.00 -27.40 -10.45
N PRO A 36 -0.95 -27.54 -9.51
CA PRO A 36 -0.79 -27.00 -8.15
C PRO A 36 0.52 -27.47 -7.52
N PRO A 37 1.41 -26.55 -7.12
CA PRO A 37 2.62 -26.93 -6.40
C PRO A 37 2.26 -27.57 -5.06
N THR A 38 3.09 -28.50 -4.57
CA THR A 38 2.87 -29.22 -3.31
C THR A 38 4.02 -29.01 -2.32
N GLY A 39 3.76 -29.32 -1.05
CA GLY A 39 4.74 -29.20 0.02
C GLY A 39 5.26 -27.76 0.21
N LEU A 40 6.54 -27.62 0.54
CA LEU A 40 7.18 -26.32 0.81
C LEU A 40 7.09 -25.34 -0.38
N LEU A 41 7.13 -25.86 -1.61
CA LEU A 41 7.10 -25.03 -2.82
C LEU A 41 5.77 -24.28 -2.95
N ALA A 42 4.66 -24.90 -2.53
CA ALA A 42 3.34 -24.25 -2.55
C ALA A 42 3.32 -22.96 -1.72
N TYR A 43 3.90 -22.99 -0.50
CA TYR A 43 3.98 -21.81 0.36
C TYR A 43 4.82 -20.69 -0.27
N VAL A 44 5.96 -21.05 -0.87
CA VAL A 44 6.82 -20.07 -1.56
C VAL A 44 6.07 -19.40 -2.70
N VAL A 45 5.41 -20.18 -3.56
CA VAL A 45 4.67 -19.64 -4.71
C VAL A 45 3.45 -18.82 -4.27
N ALA A 46 2.77 -19.21 -3.19
CA ALA A 46 1.64 -18.47 -2.63
C ALA A 46 2.06 -17.08 -2.09
N LEU A 47 3.29 -16.95 -1.57
CA LEU A 47 3.81 -15.70 -1.03
C LEU A 47 4.45 -14.78 -2.08
N LEU A 48 4.83 -15.31 -3.26
CA LEU A 48 5.43 -14.52 -4.34
C LEU A 48 4.69 -13.21 -4.66
N PRO A 49 3.36 -13.18 -4.86
CA PRO A 49 2.66 -11.94 -5.15
C PRO A 49 2.64 -10.94 -3.99
N ALA A 50 2.85 -11.39 -2.74
CA ALA A 50 2.89 -10.50 -1.59
C ALA A 50 4.19 -9.67 -1.54
N LEU A 51 5.32 -10.24 -1.99
CA LEU A 51 6.64 -9.59 -1.87
C LEU A 51 6.72 -8.23 -2.59
N PRO A 52 6.22 -8.07 -3.83
CA PRO A 52 6.23 -6.77 -4.49
C PRO A 52 5.37 -5.73 -3.78
N ILE A 53 4.20 -6.12 -3.24
CA ILE A 53 3.34 -5.23 -2.46
C ILE A 53 4.06 -4.75 -1.19
N ILE A 54 4.74 -5.66 -0.49
CA ILE A 54 5.60 -5.30 0.64
C ILE A 54 6.70 -4.32 0.18
N GLY A 55 7.28 -4.57 -0.99
CA GLY A 55 8.25 -3.69 -1.63
C GLY A 55 7.74 -2.28 -1.91
N VAL A 56 6.44 -2.07 -2.15
CA VAL A 56 5.88 -0.72 -2.34
C VAL A 56 6.07 0.15 -1.11
N PHE A 57 5.94 -0.40 0.11
CA PHE A 57 6.21 0.36 1.34
C PHE A 57 7.68 0.79 1.42
N ALA A 58 8.61 -0.05 0.99
CA ALA A 58 10.03 0.31 0.91
C ALA A 58 10.29 1.40 -0.15
N VAL A 59 9.56 1.37 -1.28
CA VAL A 59 9.62 2.44 -2.30
C VAL A 59 9.12 3.78 -1.75
N ILE A 60 8.03 3.77 -0.96
CA ILE A 60 7.52 4.97 -0.29
C ILE A 60 8.49 5.47 0.78
N ALA A 61 9.02 4.59 1.63
CA ALA A 61 10.03 4.94 2.63
C ALA A 61 11.27 5.57 1.98
N ARG A 62 11.72 5.01 0.85
CA ARG A 62 12.84 5.56 0.09
C ARG A 62 12.52 6.92 -0.54
N LEU A 63 11.29 7.15 -0.98
CA LEU A 63 10.85 8.49 -1.42
C LEU A 63 10.97 9.51 -0.28
N LEU A 64 10.55 9.17 0.94
CA LEU A 64 10.67 10.07 2.10
C LEU A 64 12.12 10.45 2.39
N ILE A 65 13.05 9.47 2.31
CA ILE A 65 14.49 9.71 2.54
C ILE A 65 15.08 10.62 1.45
N GLU A 66 14.72 10.39 0.18
CA GLU A 66 15.25 11.14 -0.96
C GLU A 66 14.62 12.54 -1.13
N MET A 67 13.53 12.83 -0.43
CA MET A 67 12.76 14.06 -0.62
C MET A 67 13.46 15.28 -0.06
N ARG A 68 13.91 16.20 -0.92
CA ARG A 68 14.70 17.36 -0.49
C ARG A 68 13.90 18.44 0.24
N ASP A 69 12.62 18.54 -0.08
CA ASP A 69 11.70 19.51 0.52
C ASP A 69 11.13 18.95 1.82
N GLU A 70 11.55 19.52 2.96
CA GLU A 70 11.13 19.07 4.30
C GLU A 70 9.64 19.27 4.54
N TYR A 71 9.03 20.32 3.97
CA TYR A 71 7.61 20.56 4.11
C TYR A 71 6.81 19.47 3.39
N VAL A 72 7.14 19.18 2.14
CA VAL A 72 6.48 18.10 1.39
C VAL A 72 6.73 16.74 2.04
N ARG A 73 7.92 16.52 2.61
CA ARG A 73 8.23 15.31 3.37
C ARG A 73 7.32 15.19 4.58
N MET A 74 7.14 16.26 5.36
CA MET A 74 6.22 16.30 6.49
C MET A 74 4.77 16.00 6.05
N LEU A 75 4.33 16.55 4.91
CA LEU A 75 3.00 16.28 4.36
C LEU A 75 2.79 14.80 4.03
N LEU A 76 3.78 14.13 3.43
CA LEU A 76 3.72 12.70 3.13
C LEU A 76 3.78 11.83 4.39
N VAL A 77 4.56 12.23 5.39
CA VAL A 77 4.60 11.54 6.70
C VAL A 77 3.24 11.64 7.37
N ARG A 78 2.63 12.83 7.40
CA ARG A 78 1.27 13.04 7.93
C ARG A 78 0.23 12.20 7.18
N GLN A 79 0.30 12.14 5.85
CA GLN A 79 -0.55 11.25 5.05
C GLN A 79 -0.40 9.79 5.42
N SER A 80 0.84 9.32 5.59
CA SER A 80 1.14 7.94 5.99
C SER A 80 0.62 7.61 7.39
N LEU A 81 0.68 8.58 8.32
CA LEU A 81 0.12 8.41 9.67
C LEU A 81 -1.42 8.37 9.64
N VAL A 82 -2.06 9.25 8.87
CA VAL A 82 -3.52 9.22 8.66
C VAL A 82 -3.94 7.90 8.03
N ALA A 83 -3.20 7.43 7.02
CA ALA A 83 -3.44 6.15 6.38
C ALA A 83 -3.37 4.97 7.34
N THR A 84 -2.34 4.95 8.18
CA THR A 84 -2.14 3.92 9.21
C THR A 84 -3.26 3.97 10.25
N GLY A 85 -3.59 5.15 10.79
CA GLY A 85 -4.69 5.29 11.74
C GLY A 85 -6.02 4.84 11.16
N PHE A 86 -6.35 5.28 9.94
CA PHE A 86 -7.56 4.87 9.22
C PHE A 86 -7.63 3.35 9.05
N MET A 87 -6.58 2.75 8.50
CA MET A 87 -6.51 1.31 8.26
C MET A 87 -6.64 0.51 9.55
N LEU A 88 -5.90 0.88 10.61
CA LEU A 88 -5.96 0.20 11.90
C LEU A 88 -7.36 0.32 12.53
N SER A 89 -7.98 1.50 12.48
CA SER A 89 -9.34 1.69 13.01
C SER A 89 -10.37 0.84 12.27
N VAL A 90 -10.33 0.82 10.93
CA VAL A 90 -11.28 0.05 10.12
C VAL A 90 -11.09 -1.45 10.33
N VAL A 91 -9.86 -1.96 10.25
CA VAL A 91 -9.58 -3.39 10.43
C VAL A 91 -9.90 -3.85 11.85
N THR A 92 -9.66 -3.02 12.87
CA THR A 92 -10.03 -3.33 14.26
C THR A 92 -11.54 -3.44 14.41
N ALA A 93 -12.29 -2.45 13.91
CA ALA A 93 -13.76 -2.48 13.97
C ALA A 93 -14.32 -3.69 13.20
N TRP A 94 -13.77 -3.98 12.02
CA TRP A 94 -14.19 -5.12 11.20
C TRP A 94 -13.88 -6.46 11.88
N GLY A 95 -12.72 -6.60 12.50
CA GLY A 95 -12.35 -7.79 13.27
C GLY A 95 -13.35 -8.11 14.39
N PHE A 96 -13.78 -7.09 15.14
CA PHE A 96 -14.84 -7.28 16.15
C PHE A 96 -16.18 -7.70 15.53
N LEU A 97 -16.55 -7.15 14.37
CA LEU A 97 -17.77 -7.57 13.69
C LEU A 97 -17.68 -9.02 13.18
N GLU A 98 -16.51 -9.47 12.70
CA GLU A 98 -16.27 -10.87 12.34
C GLU A 98 -16.39 -11.78 13.56
N ASP A 99 -15.77 -11.42 14.69
CA ASP A 99 -15.79 -12.20 15.93
C ASP A 99 -17.21 -12.37 16.51
N PHE A 100 -18.07 -11.36 16.33
CA PHE A 100 -19.48 -11.44 16.73
C PHE A 100 -20.41 -12.05 15.68
N GLY A 101 -19.88 -12.48 14.52
CA GLY A 101 -20.69 -13.03 13.43
C GLY A 101 -21.59 -12.00 12.73
N LEU A 102 -21.28 -10.71 12.87
CA LEU A 102 -22.01 -9.59 12.29
C LEU A 102 -21.45 -9.14 10.92
N ALA A 103 -20.25 -9.60 10.55
CA ALA A 103 -19.62 -9.33 9.26
C ALA A 103 -19.00 -10.59 8.64
N PRO A 104 -18.90 -10.67 7.30
CA PRO A 104 -18.22 -11.78 6.63
C PRO A 104 -16.70 -11.69 6.79
N HIS A 105 -16.03 -12.84 6.65
CA HIS A 105 -14.58 -12.92 6.70
C HIS A 105 -13.91 -12.07 5.60
N MET A 106 -13.05 -11.15 6.00
CA MET A 106 -12.28 -10.29 5.12
C MET A 106 -10.84 -10.81 4.97
N PRO A 107 -10.40 -11.11 3.73
CA PRO A 107 -9.01 -11.44 3.47
C PRO A 107 -8.05 -10.34 3.95
N SER A 108 -6.97 -10.74 4.64
CA SER A 108 -6.06 -9.80 5.32
C SER A 108 -5.38 -8.79 4.38
N TYR A 109 -5.22 -9.10 3.09
CA TYR A 109 -4.63 -8.18 2.12
C TYR A 109 -5.49 -6.91 1.90
N TYR A 110 -6.77 -6.90 2.26
CA TYR A 110 -7.60 -5.69 2.22
C TYR A 110 -7.12 -4.60 3.19
N ALA A 111 -6.39 -4.96 4.26
CA ALA A 111 -5.73 -3.97 5.11
C ALA A 111 -4.78 -3.08 4.28
N THR A 112 -4.03 -3.65 3.34
CA THR A 112 -3.16 -2.89 2.45
C THR A 112 -3.95 -1.96 1.52
N VAL A 113 -5.09 -2.41 1.00
CA VAL A 113 -5.99 -1.59 0.17
C VAL A 113 -6.53 -0.41 0.98
N LEU A 114 -6.99 -0.65 2.20
CA LEU A 114 -7.45 0.40 3.12
C LEU A 114 -6.34 1.40 3.42
N TRP A 115 -5.10 0.95 3.60
CA TRP A 115 -3.97 1.85 3.82
C TRP A 115 -3.72 2.76 2.61
N PHE A 116 -3.73 2.23 1.38
CA PHE A 116 -3.61 3.06 0.17
C PHE A 116 -4.78 4.04 0.03
N GLY A 117 -6.01 3.63 0.35
CA GLY A 117 -7.16 4.53 0.41
C GLY A 117 -6.97 5.65 1.46
N GLY A 118 -6.40 5.28 2.61
CA GLY A 118 -6.03 6.19 3.68
C GLY A 118 -4.98 7.24 3.30
N LEU A 119 -4.06 6.93 2.38
CA LEU A 119 -3.13 7.93 1.83
C LEU A 119 -3.90 9.03 1.06
N GLY A 120 -4.93 8.63 0.30
CA GLY A 120 -5.83 9.56 -0.38
C GLY A 120 -6.59 10.45 0.60
N LEU A 121 -7.13 9.87 1.68
CA LEU A 121 -7.78 10.61 2.77
C LEU A 121 -6.82 11.62 3.42
N GLY A 122 -5.59 11.21 3.71
CA GLY A 122 -4.55 12.10 4.20
C GLY A 122 -4.25 13.24 3.23
N GLY A 123 -4.29 12.98 1.92
CA GLY A 123 -4.14 14.00 0.88
C GLY A 123 -5.23 15.05 0.92
N CYS A 124 -6.49 14.63 1.01
CA CYS A 124 -7.62 15.53 1.18
C CYS A 124 -7.51 16.36 2.47
N LEU A 125 -7.11 15.72 3.57
CA LEU A 125 -6.92 16.40 4.86
C LEU A 125 -5.80 17.46 4.79
N ASN A 126 -4.69 17.15 4.13
CA ASN A 126 -3.63 18.12 3.90
C ASN A 126 -4.14 19.34 3.12
N ALA A 127 -4.81 19.10 1.99
CA ALA A 127 -5.36 20.17 1.15
C ALA A 127 -6.36 21.05 1.90
N PHE A 128 -7.21 20.46 2.74
CA PHE A 128 -8.15 21.19 3.59
C PHE A 128 -7.44 22.07 4.63
N LEU A 129 -6.44 21.53 5.32
CA LEU A 129 -5.70 22.29 6.34
C LEU A 129 -4.88 23.44 5.74
N GLU A 130 -4.23 23.20 4.60
CA GLU A 130 -3.48 24.23 3.87
C GLU A 130 -4.40 25.35 3.37
N GLY A 131 -5.58 25.01 2.84
CA GLY A 131 -6.59 25.99 2.44
C GLY A 131 -7.13 26.83 3.60
N ARG A 132 -7.11 26.33 4.83
CA ARG A 132 -7.50 27.08 6.03
C ARG A 132 -6.39 28.02 6.52
N ALA A 133 -5.13 27.64 6.38
CA ALA A 133 -3.99 28.46 6.78
C ALA A 133 -3.73 29.64 5.84
N ALA A 134 -4.23 29.59 4.60
CA ALA A 134 -4.14 30.66 3.62
C ALA A 134 -5.26 31.71 3.72
N ARG A 135 -6.20 31.56 4.67
CA ARG A 135 -7.28 32.51 4.98
C ARG A 135 -6.96 33.26 6.26
#